data_AF-A0A957U648-F1
#
_entry.id   AF-A0A957U648-F1
#
_cell.length_a   1.000
_cell.length_b   1.000
_cell.length_c   1.000
_cell.angle_alpha   90.00
_cell.angle_beta   90.00
_cell.angle_gamma   90.00
#
_symmetry.space_group_name_H-M   'P 1'
#
loop_
_entity.id
_entity.type
_entity.pdbx_description
1 polymer ?
#
loop_
_entity_poly.entity_id
_entity_poly.type
_entity_poly.pdbx_seq_one_letter_code
_entity_poly.pdbx_strand_id
1 'polypeptide(L)'
;MMQTNNRTQTNHRLPQRLSRTLLSALAGIALGLLAVTLFSGLSPVSVVAESGSSPDHVRDETLNQVALVVVLADGAVKTQCVEFAEEQISSTEALSRSNFEMVAATTSFGTAICAIDGTGCTDSNNCFCDAEHYWGFWQQSAGEWVYAQTGSDDAMLSNGAVDGWVWTPLADDPASSPPAVDFDAICGDGALAANQVDLVVQFDQNATVVRSVEFSAPISGLGALLASGLEVEYAVSDFGATVCAIEGVGCPEEDCFCRCAGGDECALWSYQYWDGANWQSYEIGVGGTVISTTGAIEGYRWGEFGAAMTPVTQTLAAQNALDFVAAAQDPATGGYGGLGSSVEALISIGANLEQSMDWRQSMDAPSLLSFLMLYGAQYTDVGAIAPAAVGKMATGAAGADACWPVGAPVPADFYDETINAYSEHVGINLWAMLGAAAFGDTIPAPALAGVKESILPVGGWEWMDGFGADTNTTSLAIQALVAAGEPISATEIISGLIFLKGAQNDDGGFAYDPASTSSTASDANSTGYVLQALVATGEDSQGPNWVAESGKSGIDYLMDAQLEDGSLEWQTGAGSDLLATQQAVPALLGRHYPFVQGSFTQPIERCDALYVPLLSAD
;
A
#
# COMPACT_ATOMS: atom_id res chain seq x y z
N MET A 1 -15.94 27.59 61.46
CA MET A 1 -15.65 26.40 62.29
C MET A 1 -14.58 25.62 61.52
N MET A 2 -13.32 25.47 61.98
CA MET A 2 -12.84 24.65 63.13
C MET A 2 -13.33 23.19 62.99
N GLN A 3 -12.54 22.10 63.10
CA GLN A 3 -11.20 21.79 63.67
C GLN A 3 -10.79 20.36 63.19
N THR A 4 -9.55 19.84 63.10
CA THR A 4 -8.14 20.36 63.11
C THR A 4 -7.15 19.26 62.61
N ASN A 5 -5.88 19.61 62.35
CA ASN A 5 -4.74 18.67 62.22
C ASN A 5 -4.62 17.68 63.40
N ASN A 6 -3.99 16.51 63.18
CA ASN A 6 -2.90 16.08 64.07
C ASN A 6 -1.93 15.03 63.49
N ARG A 7 -0.63 15.27 63.69
CA ARG A 7 0.45 14.28 63.56
C ARG A 7 0.65 13.56 64.90
N THR A 8 1.16 12.34 64.89
CA THR A 8 2.05 11.89 65.98
C THR A 8 3.01 10.77 65.52
N GLN A 9 4.31 11.04 65.57
CA GLN A 9 5.35 10.00 65.63
C GLN A 9 5.51 9.56 67.10
N THR A 10 5.92 8.31 67.34
CA THR A 10 7.08 8.02 68.21
C THR A 10 7.51 6.54 68.15
N ASN A 11 8.82 6.30 68.27
CA ASN A 11 9.45 4.98 68.32
C ASN A 11 9.26 4.29 69.69
N HIS A 12 9.27 2.95 69.76
CA HIS A 12 10.49 2.18 70.12
C HIS A 12 10.28 0.67 70.48
N ARG A 13 11.37 -0.10 70.24
CA ARG A 13 11.84 -1.36 70.87
C ARG A 13 11.40 -2.73 70.29
N LEU A 14 12.40 -3.40 69.72
CA LEU A 14 12.53 -4.85 69.55
C LEU A 14 12.50 -5.62 70.90
N PRO A 15 12.39 -6.95 70.83
CA PRO A 15 13.49 -7.78 71.33
C PRO A 15 14.15 -8.67 70.26
N GLN A 16 15.45 -8.95 70.45
CA GLN A 16 16.28 -9.78 69.57
C GLN A 16 16.29 -11.26 69.99
N ARG A 17 16.51 -12.15 69.03
CA ARG A 17 17.51 -13.27 69.05
C ARG A 17 17.58 -13.85 67.62
N LEU A 18 18.70 -13.70 66.90
CA LEU A 18 19.89 -14.58 66.93
C LEU A 18 19.54 -16.03 66.51
N SER A 19 20.20 -16.69 65.56
CA SER A 19 21.35 -16.36 64.67
C SER A 19 21.54 -17.56 63.72
N ARG A 20 21.93 -17.42 62.44
CA ARG A 20 23.33 -17.38 61.91
C ARG A 20 23.23 -17.25 60.37
N THR A 21 23.78 -16.22 59.70
CA THR A 21 25.18 -16.03 59.23
C THR A 21 25.70 -17.13 58.30
N LEU A 22 26.39 -16.88 57.17
CA LEU A 22 26.90 -15.68 56.43
C LEU A 22 27.01 -16.12 54.94
N LEU A 23 26.76 -15.28 53.92
CA LEU A 23 27.75 -14.46 53.17
C LEU A 23 29.01 -15.22 52.67
N SER A 24 29.61 -14.93 51.52
CA SER A 24 29.66 -13.67 50.73
C SER A 24 30.05 -13.87 49.26
N ALA A 25 29.76 -12.88 48.42
CA ALA A 25 30.29 -12.73 47.06
C ALA A 25 31.62 -11.92 47.01
N LEU A 26 32.17 -11.81 45.78
CA LEU A 26 33.24 -10.89 45.29
C LEU A 26 34.72 -11.24 45.59
N ALA A 27 35.48 -11.52 44.51
CA ALA A 27 36.61 -10.70 43.99
C ALA A 27 37.67 -11.56 43.25
N GLY A 28 38.23 -11.06 42.14
CA GLY A 28 39.45 -11.62 41.53
C GLY A 28 39.66 -11.33 40.04
N ILE A 29 40.53 -10.38 39.71
CA ILE A 29 41.05 -10.12 38.35
C ILE A 29 42.53 -10.57 38.30
N ALA A 30 43.00 -11.01 37.12
CA ALA A 30 44.39 -10.92 36.59
C ALA A 30 45.22 -12.22 36.32
N LEU A 31 45.61 -12.32 35.04
CA LEU A 31 46.87 -12.84 34.46
C LEU A 31 47.27 -14.33 34.54
N GLY A 32 47.64 -14.87 33.36
CA GLY A 32 48.43 -16.10 33.20
C GLY A 32 48.61 -16.51 31.72
N LEU A 33 49.72 -16.14 31.07
CA LEU A 33 50.00 -16.42 29.65
C LEU A 33 50.61 -17.82 29.38
N LEU A 34 50.49 -18.22 28.10
CA LEU A 34 51.44 -19.02 27.29
C LEU A 34 51.42 -20.56 27.35
N ALA A 35 51.06 -21.17 26.21
CA ALA A 35 51.87 -22.19 25.52
C ALA A 35 51.52 -22.23 24.02
N VAL A 36 52.52 -22.06 23.14
CA VAL A 36 52.40 -22.11 21.67
C VAL A 36 53.30 -23.22 21.12
N THR A 37 52.75 -24.10 20.28
CA THR A 37 53.42 -24.78 19.16
C THR A 37 52.34 -25.34 18.23
N LEU A 38 52.09 -24.73 17.06
CA LEU A 38 52.76 -25.03 15.78
C LEU A 38 52.45 -26.44 15.23
N PHE A 39 51.52 -26.49 14.27
CA PHE A 39 51.75 -27.22 13.01
C PHE A 39 51.25 -26.36 11.85
N SER A 40 52.11 -26.20 10.85
CA SER A 40 51.91 -25.32 9.70
C SER A 40 51.66 -26.13 8.43
N GLY A 41 50.86 -25.55 7.53
CA GLY A 41 50.82 -25.94 6.12
C GLY A 41 49.47 -26.49 5.64
N LEU A 42 48.68 -25.61 5.03
CA LEU A 42 48.03 -25.85 3.73
C LEU A 42 47.84 -24.47 3.06
N SER A 43 48.02 -24.42 1.74
CA SER A 43 48.12 -23.17 0.97
C SER A 43 46.77 -22.45 0.82
N PRO A 44 46.75 -21.11 0.60
CA PRO A 44 45.54 -20.43 0.19
C PRO A 44 45.09 -20.96 -1.17
N VAL A 45 43.84 -21.41 -1.26
CA VAL A 45 43.17 -21.63 -2.55
C VAL A 45 42.90 -20.25 -3.14
N SER A 46 43.56 -19.91 -4.24
CA SER A 46 43.18 -18.77 -5.06
C SER A 46 41.82 -19.07 -5.69
N VAL A 47 40.76 -18.51 -5.11
CA VAL A 47 39.47 -18.43 -5.81
C VAL A 47 39.69 -17.45 -6.98
N VAL A 48 39.71 -18.00 -8.18
CA VAL A 48 39.56 -17.21 -9.39
C VAL A 48 38.10 -16.76 -9.41
N ALA A 49 37.87 -15.47 -9.19
CA ALA A 49 36.58 -14.88 -9.49
C ALA A 49 36.41 -14.91 -11.02
N GLU A 50 35.62 -15.85 -11.53
CA GLU A 50 35.08 -15.73 -12.88
C GLU A 50 34.15 -14.53 -12.87
N SER A 51 34.43 -13.56 -13.75
CA SER A 51 33.58 -12.40 -13.96
C SER A 51 32.30 -12.82 -14.70
N GLY A 52 31.37 -13.42 -13.97
CA GLY A 52 29.97 -13.43 -14.36
C GLY A 52 29.46 -12.00 -14.29
N SER A 53 29.15 -11.42 -15.45
CA SER A 53 28.46 -10.14 -15.51
C SER A 53 27.04 -10.32 -14.96
N SER A 54 26.77 -9.79 -13.77
CA SER A 54 25.42 -9.38 -13.42
C SER A 54 24.91 -8.41 -14.50
N PRO A 55 23.60 -8.29 -14.72
CA PRO A 55 23.05 -7.10 -15.36
C PRO A 55 23.53 -5.90 -14.54
N ASP A 56 24.13 -4.91 -15.20
CA ASP A 56 24.46 -3.66 -14.51
C ASP A 56 23.17 -3.07 -13.94
N HIS A 57 23.19 -2.71 -12.65
CA HIS A 57 22.21 -1.76 -12.15
C HIS A 57 22.32 -0.51 -13.03
N VAL A 58 21.22 -0.19 -13.73
CA VAL A 58 21.09 1.07 -14.44
C VAL A 58 21.43 2.17 -13.43
N ARG A 59 22.47 2.94 -13.75
CA ARG A 59 22.75 4.15 -12.98
C ARG A 59 21.56 5.07 -13.16
N ASP A 60 21.12 5.65 -12.06
CA ASP A 60 20.24 6.80 -12.07
C ASP A 60 20.99 7.98 -12.72
N GLU A 61 20.99 7.99 -14.06
CA GLU A 61 21.44 9.12 -14.86
C GLU A 61 20.25 10.07 -14.95
N THR A 62 20.34 11.18 -14.22
CA THR A 62 19.36 12.27 -14.25
C THR A 62 19.09 12.64 -15.71
N LEU A 63 17.88 12.33 -16.19
CA LEU A 63 17.49 12.58 -17.57
C LEU A 63 17.53 14.08 -17.87
N ASN A 64 17.85 14.43 -19.11
CA ASN A 64 17.74 15.79 -19.58
C ASN A 64 16.26 16.10 -19.84
N GLN A 65 15.85 17.34 -19.54
CA GLN A 65 14.46 17.78 -19.65
C GLN A 65 14.38 19.07 -20.47
N VAL A 66 13.34 19.19 -21.30
CA VAL A 66 13.00 20.42 -22.03
C VAL A 66 11.51 20.72 -21.91
N ALA A 67 11.18 22.01 -21.86
CA ALA A 67 9.81 22.49 -21.77
C ALA A 67 9.29 22.94 -23.14
N LEU A 68 8.09 22.48 -23.51
CA LEU A 68 7.38 22.88 -24.72
C LEU A 68 6.17 23.74 -24.37
N VAL A 69 5.92 24.78 -25.17
CA VAL A 69 4.80 25.72 -25.00
C VAL A 69 4.02 25.84 -26.32
N VAL A 70 2.82 25.27 -26.38
CA VAL A 70 1.95 25.29 -27.58
C VAL A 70 0.79 26.25 -27.36
N VAL A 71 0.58 27.20 -28.26
CA VAL A 71 -0.54 28.15 -28.26
C VAL A 71 -1.45 27.86 -29.45
N LEU A 72 -2.67 27.42 -29.16
CA LEU A 72 -3.69 26.99 -30.13
C LEU A 72 -4.49 28.20 -30.66
N ALA A 73 -5.31 27.97 -31.68
CA ALA A 73 -6.02 29.01 -32.43
C ALA A 73 -7.06 29.82 -31.62
N ASP A 74 -7.54 29.28 -30.50
CA ASP A 74 -8.42 29.95 -29.53
C ASP A 74 -7.65 30.73 -28.46
N GLY A 75 -6.32 30.70 -28.49
CA GLY A 75 -5.43 31.26 -27.47
C GLY A 75 -5.21 30.35 -26.27
N ALA A 76 -5.69 29.09 -26.29
CA ALA A 76 -5.38 28.12 -25.25
C ALA A 76 -3.88 27.79 -25.28
N VAL A 77 -3.26 27.84 -24.10
CA VAL A 77 -1.84 27.56 -23.90
C VAL A 77 -1.72 26.19 -23.26
N LYS A 78 -1.03 25.27 -23.92
CA LYS A 78 -0.66 23.96 -23.40
C LYS A 78 0.84 23.91 -23.18
N THR A 79 1.27 23.23 -22.14
CA THR A 79 2.70 23.07 -21.82
C THR A 79 3.00 21.61 -21.51
N GLN A 80 4.24 21.19 -21.75
CA GLN A 80 4.69 19.85 -21.41
C GLN A 80 6.20 19.82 -21.15
N CYS A 81 6.60 19.08 -20.12
CA CYS A 81 7.98 18.65 -19.95
C CYS A 81 8.26 17.37 -20.77
N VAL A 82 9.39 17.32 -21.45
CA VAL A 82 9.83 16.16 -22.26
C VAL A 82 11.20 15.72 -21.78
N GLU A 83 11.30 14.44 -21.39
CA GLU A 83 12.52 13.84 -20.87
C GLU A 83 13.28 13.05 -21.95
N PHE A 84 14.61 13.04 -21.88
CA PHE A 84 15.48 12.35 -22.83
C PHE A 84 16.85 12.03 -22.24
N ALA A 85 17.46 10.94 -22.69
CA ALA A 85 18.78 10.48 -22.22
C ALA A 85 19.94 11.02 -23.08
N GLU A 86 19.66 11.49 -24.29
CA GLU A 86 20.65 12.06 -25.19
C GLU A 86 21.19 13.41 -24.67
N GLU A 87 22.41 13.79 -25.06
CA GLU A 87 23.00 15.10 -24.66
C GLU A 87 22.12 16.28 -25.10
N GLN A 88 21.54 16.19 -26.30
CA GLN A 88 20.60 17.15 -26.89
C GLN A 88 19.65 16.42 -27.85
N ILE A 89 18.40 16.88 -27.96
CA ILE A 89 17.42 16.47 -28.99
C ILE A 89 16.99 17.67 -29.84
N SER A 90 16.42 17.46 -31.03
CA SER A 90 15.87 18.57 -31.82
C SER A 90 14.50 18.99 -31.29
N SER A 91 14.05 20.20 -31.61
CA SER A 91 12.71 20.69 -31.24
C SER A 91 11.58 19.87 -31.89
N THR A 92 11.76 19.40 -33.13
CA THR A 92 10.83 18.44 -33.76
C THR A 92 10.79 17.10 -33.02
N GLU A 93 11.95 16.59 -32.58
CA GLU A 93 12.04 15.34 -31.82
C GLU A 93 11.35 15.49 -30.46
N ALA A 94 11.61 16.60 -29.75
CA ALA A 94 10.95 16.93 -28.48
C ALA A 94 9.43 16.99 -28.65
N LEU A 95 8.93 17.67 -29.69
CA LEU A 95 7.50 17.72 -30.00
C LEU A 95 6.92 16.35 -30.36
N SER A 96 7.70 15.46 -30.99
CA SER A 96 7.27 14.08 -31.30
C SER A 96 7.29 13.11 -30.11
N ARG A 97 8.09 13.43 -29.07
CA ARG A 97 8.15 12.69 -27.80
C ARG A 97 7.17 13.24 -26.74
N SER A 98 6.44 14.31 -27.07
CA SER A 98 5.42 14.87 -26.20
C SER A 98 4.05 14.19 -26.44
N ASN A 99 3.05 14.57 -25.64
CA ASN A 99 1.67 14.10 -25.76
C ASN A 99 0.88 14.91 -26.81
N PHE A 100 1.53 15.79 -27.56
CA PHE A 100 0.88 16.62 -28.57
C PHE A 100 0.64 15.81 -29.84
N GLU A 101 -0.60 15.80 -30.36
CA GLU A 101 -0.91 15.14 -31.63
C GLU A 101 -0.32 15.97 -32.78
N MET A 102 0.89 15.59 -33.23
CA MET A 102 1.62 16.31 -34.27
C MET A 102 1.35 15.73 -35.67
N VAL A 103 0.89 16.57 -36.59
CA VAL A 103 0.97 16.32 -38.04
C VAL A 103 2.10 17.17 -38.60
N ALA A 104 3.08 16.53 -39.23
CA ALA A 104 4.24 17.20 -39.82
C ALA A 104 4.53 16.68 -41.25
N ALA A 105 5.26 17.48 -42.04
CA ALA A 105 5.67 17.10 -43.39
C ALA A 105 7.10 17.55 -43.70
N THR A 106 7.90 16.64 -44.26
CA THR A 106 9.25 16.97 -44.74
C THR A 106 9.16 17.81 -46.02
N THR A 107 9.61 19.06 -45.95
CA THR A 107 9.67 19.96 -47.11
C THR A 107 11.10 20.09 -47.65
N SER A 108 11.28 20.77 -48.79
CA SER A 108 12.62 21.12 -49.31
C SER A 108 13.41 22.10 -48.43
N PHE A 109 12.84 22.60 -47.34
CA PHE A 109 13.43 23.56 -46.41
C PHE A 109 13.51 23.04 -44.96
N GLY A 110 13.24 21.75 -44.73
CA GLY A 110 13.13 21.12 -43.40
C GLY A 110 11.71 20.62 -43.11
N THR A 111 11.49 20.04 -41.95
CA THR A 111 10.15 19.64 -41.50
C THR A 111 9.30 20.87 -41.20
N ALA A 112 8.08 20.89 -41.74
CA ALA A 112 7.05 21.86 -41.40
C ALA A 112 6.01 21.18 -40.49
N ILE A 113 5.67 21.84 -39.38
CA ILE A 113 4.56 21.41 -38.53
C ILE A 113 3.26 21.91 -39.16
N CYS A 114 2.35 20.98 -39.42
CA CYS A 114 1.10 21.18 -40.14
C CYS A 114 -0.05 21.36 -39.16
N ALA A 115 -0.15 20.47 -38.16
CA ALA A 115 -1.10 20.58 -37.06
C ALA A 115 -0.48 20.13 -35.73
N ILE A 116 -1.00 20.69 -34.63
CA ILE A 116 -0.75 20.24 -33.27
C ILE A 116 -2.12 20.18 -32.56
N ASP A 117 -2.46 19.05 -31.93
CA ASP A 117 -3.74 18.81 -31.23
C ASP A 117 -4.97 19.20 -32.09
N GLY A 118 -4.98 18.74 -33.34
CA GLY A 118 -6.03 19.05 -34.32
C GLY A 118 -6.10 20.51 -34.78
N THR A 119 -5.26 21.41 -34.24
CA THR A 119 -5.17 22.81 -34.66
C THR A 119 -4.20 22.97 -35.83
N GLY A 120 -4.71 23.49 -36.94
CA GLY A 120 -3.96 23.72 -38.17
C GLY A 120 -4.39 22.78 -39.31
N CYS A 121 -3.42 22.36 -40.12
CA CYS A 121 -3.63 21.57 -41.33
C CYS A 121 -3.39 20.09 -41.09
N THR A 122 -4.47 19.32 -40.93
CA THR A 122 -4.43 17.88 -40.67
C THR A 122 -4.09 17.01 -41.89
N ASP A 123 -4.10 17.58 -43.10
CA ASP A 123 -3.54 16.93 -44.30
C ASP A 123 -2.04 17.25 -44.41
N SER A 124 -1.19 16.25 -44.14
CA SER A 124 0.28 16.37 -44.24
C SER A 124 0.79 16.68 -45.65
N ASN A 125 -0.06 16.62 -46.70
CA ASN A 125 0.32 17.09 -48.03
C ASN A 125 0.24 18.62 -48.18
N ASN A 126 -0.37 19.34 -47.24
CA ASN A 126 -0.50 20.80 -47.30
C ASN A 126 -0.56 21.48 -45.92
N CYS A 127 0.61 21.68 -45.32
CA CYS A 127 0.78 22.36 -44.03
C CYS A 127 0.48 23.87 -44.06
N PHE A 128 0.22 24.43 -45.26
CA PHE A 128 -0.17 25.81 -45.51
C PHE A 128 -1.57 25.85 -46.18
N CYS A 129 -2.48 25.03 -45.65
CA CYS A 129 -3.88 24.95 -46.09
C CYS A 129 -4.69 26.22 -45.74
N ASP A 130 -4.31 26.90 -44.66
CA ASP A 130 -4.75 28.27 -44.37
C ASP A 130 -3.75 29.25 -45.00
N ALA A 131 -4.26 30.25 -45.72
CA ALA A 131 -3.46 31.31 -46.32
C ALA A 131 -3.24 32.49 -45.37
N GLU A 132 -3.99 32.55 -44.27
CA GLU A 132 -3.94 33.60 -43.26
C GLU A 132 -3.25 33.15 -41.96
N HIS A 133 -3.03 31.85 -41.70
CA HIS A 133 -2.39 31.34 -40.47
C HIS A 133 -1.39 30.21 -40.71
N TYR A 134 -0.38 30.09 -39.85
CA TYR A 134 0.59 28.98 -39.83
C TYR A 134 1.20 28.79 -38.43
N TRP A 135 1.87 27.66 -38.22
CA TRP A 135 2.64 27.40 -37.00
C TRP A 135 3.95 28.20 -36.98
N GLY A 136 4.02 29.17 -36.06
CA GLY A 136 5.22 29.92 -35.73
C GLY A 136 6.07 29.21 -34.69
N PHE A 137 7.37 29.09 -34.96
CA PHE A 137 8.34 28.46 -34.08
C PHE A 137 9.16 29.52 -33.32
N TRP A 138 9.26 29.36 -32.00
CA TRP A 138 9.87 30.29 -31.07
C TRP A 138 10.82 29.56 -30.13
N GLN A 139 11.92 30.20 -29.77
CA GLN A 139 12.88 29.68 -28.80
C GLN A 139 13.07 30.69 -27.68
N GLN A 140 13.19 30.23 -26.44
CA GLN A 140 13.45 31.11 -25.31
C GLN A 140 14.94 31.22 -25.03
N SER A 141 15.41 32.46 -24.78
CA SER A 141 16.78 32.71 -24.34
C SER A 141 16.75 33.72 -23.20
N ALA A 142 17.26 33.33 -22.02
CA ALA A 142 17.26 34.14 -20.80
C ALA A 142 15.87 34.70 -20.39
N GLY A 143 14.80 33.92 -20.61
CA GLY A 143 13.42 34.31 -20.31
C GLY A 143 12.73 35.17 -21.37
N GLU A 144 13.41 35.54 -22.46
CA GLU A 144 12.82 36.28 -23.58
C GLU A 144 12.57 35.35 -24.79
N TRP A 145 11.40 35.47 -25.41
CA TRP A 145 11.04 34.73 -26.63
C TRP A 145 11.64 35.38 -27.87
N VAL A 146 12.28 34.56 -28.72
CA VAL A 146 12.86 34.96 -30.01
C VAL A 146 12.28 34.07 -31.10
N TYR A 147 11.81 34.67 -32.20
CA TYR A 147 11.34 33.90 -33.36
C TYR A 147 12.50 33.11 -33.96
N ALA A 148 12.32 31.80 -34.13
CA ALA A 148 13.39 30.90 -34.53
C ALA A 148 13.96 31.27 -35.91
N GLN A 149 15.28 31.39 -36.00
CA GLN A 149 15.99 31.66 -37.26
C GLN A 149 16.49 30.38 -37.94
N THR A 150 16.18 29.23 -37.34
CA THR A 150 16.64 27.88 -37.69
C THR A 150 15.40 26.97 -37.67
N GLY A 151 15.34 25.97 -38.56
CA GLY A 151 14.23 25.00 -38.55
C GLY A 151 14.24 24.11 -37.30
N SER A 152 13.08 23.61 -36.89
CA SER A 152 12.93 22.82 -35.66
C SER A 152 13.71 21.49 -35.66
N ASP A 153 14.07 20.96 -36.83
CA ASP A 153 14.94 19.78 -36.97
C ASP A 153 16.41 20.08 -36.62
N ASP A 154 16.86 21.32 -36.90
CA ASP A 154 18.23 21.80 -36.67
C ASP A 154 18.36 22.56 -35.33
N ALA A 155 17.23 22.86 -34.67
CA ALA A 155 17.16 23.51 -33.38
C ALA A 155 17.41 22.50 -32.25
N MET A 156 18.68 22.31 -31.90
CA MET A 156 19.10 21.39 -30.83
C MET A 156 18.86 22.00 -29.43
N LEU A 157 18.21 21.22 -28.57
CA LEU A 157 17.81 21.56 -27.21
C LEU A 157 18.60 20.74 -26.20
N SER A 158 19.25 21.42 -25.27
CA SER A 158 19.87 20.84 -24.08
C SER A 158 18.92 20.88 -22.88
N ASN A 159 19.27 20.17 -21.81
CA ASN A 159 18.58 20.26 -20.52
C ASN A 159 18.30 21.72 -20.10
N GLY A 160 17.08 21.99 -19.62
CA GLY A 160 16.63 23.32 -19.20
C GLY A 160 16.16 24.25 -20.32
N ALA A 161 16.13 23.82 -21.58
CA ALA A 161 15.65 24.67 -22.68
C ALA A 161 14.11 24.76 -22.73
N VAL A 162 13.62 25.89 -23.25
CA VAL A 162 12.18 26.16 -23.42
C VAL A 162 11.92 26.61 -24.86
N ASP A 163 11.09 25.85 -25.56
CA ASP A 163 10.74 26.06 -26.97
C ASP A 163 9.22 26.20 -27.12
N GLY A 164 8.77 26.89 -28.17
CA GLY A 164 7.38 27.32 -28.30
C GLY A 164 6.82 27.28 -29.72
N TRP A 165 5.54 26.95 -29.82
CA TRP A 165 4.78 26.85 -31.07
C TRP A 165 3.50 27.66 -30.95
N VAL A 166 3.22 28.54 -31.92
CA VAL A 166 2.03 29.41 -31.90
C VAL A 166 1.30 29.32 -33.24
N TRP A 167 -0.01 29.04 -33.22
CA TRP A 167 -0.84 29.16 -34.42
C TRP A 167 -1.31 30.62 -34.57
N THR A 168 -0.76 31.35 -35.54
CA THR A 168 -0.93 32.81 -35.65
C THR A 168 -0.89 33.28 -37.11
N PRO A 169 -1.55 34.42 -37.43
CA PRO A 169 -1.44 35.01 -38.76
C PRO A 169 -0.15 35.79 -39.01
N LEU A 170 0.61 36.10 -37.96
CA LEU A 170 1.84 36.89 -38.02
C LEU A 170 2.90 36.25 -37.12
N ALA A 171 3.43 35.10 -37.55
CA ALA A 171 4.33 34.30 -36.74
C ALA A 171 5.65 34.99 -36.36
N ASP A 172 6.13 35.93 -37.17
CA ASP A 172 7.35 36.71 -36.92
C ASP A 172 7.10 38.03 -36.17
N ASP A 173 5.85 38.37 -35.83
CA ASP A 173 5.52 39.53 -35.00
C ASP A 173 5.78 39.20 -33.52
N PRO A 174 6.59 39.99 -32.77
CA PRO A 174 6.76 39.83 -31.33
C PRO A 174 5.45 39.82 -30.51
N ALA A 175 4.37 40.42 -31.03
CA ALA A 175 3.04 40.36 -30.42
C ALA A 175 2.39 38.96 -30.49
N SER A 176 2.92 38.07 -31.32
CA SER A 176 2.53 36.65 -31.45
C SER A 176 3.45 35.69 -30.70
N SER A 177 4.36 36.18 -29.86
CA SER A 177 5.20 35.31 -29.02
C SER A 177 4.36 34.53 -28.00
N PRO A 178 4.80 33.32 -27.57
CA PRO A 178 4.15 32.61 -26.48
C PRO A 178 4.15 33.45 -25.19
N PRO A 179 3.27 33.13 -24.22
CA PRO A 179 3.31 33.75 -22.90
C PRO A 179 4.68 33.58 -22.22
N ALA A 180 5.06 34.53 -21.37
CA ALA A 180 6.23 34.38 -20.52
C ALA A 180 6.01 33.28 -19.49
N VAL A 181 6.82 32.22 -19.58
CA VAL A 181 6.86 31.06 -18.69
C VAL A 181 8.30 30.58 -18.61
N ASP A 182 8.77 30.19 -17.43
CA ASP A 182 10.12 29.65 -17.23
C ASP A 182 10.11 28.11 -17.20
N PHE A 183 11.30 27.53 -17.36
CA PHE A 183 11.48 26.07 -17.34
C PHE A 183 10.96 25.45 -16.04
N ASP A 184 11.29 26.05 -14.89
CA ASP A 184 10.90 25.55 -13.57
C ASP A 184 9.38 25.52 -13.35
N ALA A 185 8.59 26.35 -14.05
CA ALA A 185 7.12 26.31 -14.00
C ALA A 185 6.47 25.27 -14.92
N ILE A 186 7.26 24.52 -15.72
CA ILE A 186 6.78 23.42 -16.57
C ILE A 186 7.44 22.07 -16.20
N CYS A 187 8.72 22.10 -15.82
CA CYS A 187 9.56 20.93 -15.53
C CYS A 187 10.10 20.85 -14.09
N GLY A 188 9.92 21.88 -13.25
CA GLY A 188 10.39 21.85 -11.87
C GLY A 188 9.56 20.92 -10.97
N ASP A 189 10.09 20.60 -9.78
CA ASP A 189 9.57 19.62 -8.80
C ASP A 189 8.14 19.89 -8.24
N GLY A 190 7.42 20.87 -8.78
CA GLY A 190 6.00 21.16 -8.47
C GLY A 190 5.20 21.70 -9.66
N ALA A 191 5.70 21.48 -10.89
CA ALA A 191 5.15 22.09 -12.11
C ALA A 191 4.16 21.20 -12.88
N LEU A 192 4.26 19.88 -12.72
CA LEU A 192 3.25 18.95 -13.19
C LEU A 192 2.27 18.75 -12.05
N ALA A 193 1.08 19.36 -12.15
CA ALA A 193 -0.05 18.88 -11.37
C ALA A 193 -0.37 17.49 -11.89
N ALA A 194 0.14 16.46 -11.21
CA ALA A 194 -0.08 15.08 -11.59
C ALA A 194 -1.59 14.83 -11.69
N ASN A 195 -2.02 14.27 -12.80
CA ASN A 195 -3.34 13.66 -12.84
C ASN A 195 -3.30 12.41 -11.96
N GLN A 196 -4.43 12.07 -11.35
CA GLN A 196 -4.53 10.91 -10.46
C GLN A 196 -5.68 10.02 -10.93
N VAL A 197 -5.42 8.71 -11.04
CA VAL A 197 -6.42 7.69 -11.32
C VAL A 197 -6.49 6.71 -10.15
N ASP A 198 -7.70 6.42 -9.68
CA ASP A 198 -7.91 5.41 -8.65
C ASP A 198 -8.14 4.05 -9.30
N LEU A 199 -7.28 3.10 -8.99
CA LEU A 199 -7.43 1.70 -9.37
C LEU A 199 -8.14 0.93 -8.28
N VAL A 200 -9.08 0.08 -8.68
CA VAL A 200 -9.70 -0.95 -7.85
C VAL A 200 -9.30 -2.30 -8.43
N VAL A 201 -8.52 -3.10 -7.71
CA VAL A 201 -8.15 -4.45 -8.14
C VAL A 201 -8.79 -5.45 -7.19
N GLN A 202 -9.66 -6.30 -7.72
CA GLN A 202 -10.45 -7.25 -6.96
C GLN A 202 -10.13 -8.69 -7.35
N PHE A 203 -9.59 -9.44 -6.39
CA PHE A 203 -9.10 -10.81 -6.56
C PHE A 203 -10.20 -11.87 -6.44
N ASP A 204 -11.25 -11.60 -5.64
CA ASP A 204 -12.41 -12.48 -5.51
C ASP A 204 -13.67 -11.69 -5.07
N GLN A 205 -14.67 -12.34 -4.45
CA GLN A 205 -15.90 -11.65 -4.02
C GLN A 205 -15.65 -10.64 -2.89
N ASN A 206 -14.61 -10.83 -2.09
CA ASN A 206 -14.31 -10.04 -0.91
C ASN A 206 -12.98 -9.27 -1.07
N ALA A 207 -11.90 -9.96 -1.44
CA ALA A 207 -10.55 -9.39 -1.43
C ALA A 207 -10.35 -8.34 -2.53
N THR A 208 -10.18 -7.08 -2.09
CA THR A 208 -9.93 -5.91 -2.95
C THR A 208 -8.65 -5.20 -2.49
N VAL A 209 -7.95 -4.55 -3.41
CA VAL A 209 -6.93 -3.52 -3.12
C VAL A 209 -7.21 -2.28 -3.96
N VAL A 210 -6.72 -1.13 -3.47
CA VAL A 210 -6.88 0.18 -4.10
C VAL A 210 -5.52 0.84 -4.29
N ARG A 211 -5.38 1.66 -5.34
CA ARG A 211 -4.17 2.45 -5.63
C ARG A 211 -4.57 3.78 -6.25
N SER A 212 -4.09 4.88 -5.70
CA SER A 212 -4.13 6.16 -6.41
C SER A 212 -2.82 6.35 -7.18
N VAL A 213 -2.88 6.30 -8.50
CA VAL A 213 -1.72 6.37 -9.39
C VAL A 213 -1.59 7.75 -10.01
N GLU A 214 -0.45 8.40 -9.78
CA GLU A 214 -0.12 9.71 -10.35
C GLU A 214 0.46 9.59 -11.77
N PHE A 215 0.08 10.50 -12.67
CA PHE A 215 0.57 10.54 -14.05
C PHE A 215 0.60 11.96 -14.64
N SER A 216 1.67 12.26 -15.38
CA SER A 216 1.87 13.54 -16.07
C SER A 216 1.46 13.52 -17.55
N ALA A 217 1.31 12.34 -18.14
CA ALA A 217 0.99 12.09 -19.53
C ALA A 217 -0.18 11.10 -19.65
N PRO A 218 -1.09 11.22 -20.63
CA PRO A 218 -2.21 10.28 -20.75
C PRO A 218 -1.75 8.82 -20.82
N ILE A 219 -2.26 8.00 -19.91
CA ILE A 219 -1.91 6.58 -19.77
C ILE A 219 -3.06 5.68 -20.23
N SER A 220 -2.75 4.44 -20.60
CA SER A 220 -3.79 3.41 -20.73
C SER A 220 -4.11 2.78 -19.37
N GLY A 221 -5.19 2.02 -19.29
CA GLY A 221 -5.51 1.22 -18.09
C GLY A 221 -4.35 0.31 -17.70
N LEU A 222 -3.68 -0.28 -18.70
CA LEU A 222 -2.49 -1.11 -18.47
C LEU A 222 -1.32 -0.26 -17.95
N GLY A 223 -1.13 0.94 -18.49
CA GLY A 223 -0.13 1.89 -17.99
C GLY A 223 -0.37 2.26 -16.53
N ALA A 224 -1.62 2.53 -16.15
CA ALA A 224 -2.00 2.80 -14.77
C ALA A 224 -1.73 1.58 -13.87
N LEU A 225 -2.14 0.38 -14.29
CA LEU A 225 -1.93 -0.86 -13.54
C LEU A 225 -0.43 -1.18 -13.36
N LEU A 226 0.41 -0.96 -14.38
CA LEU A 226 1.86 -1.15 -14.27
C LEU A 226 2.55 -0.09 -13.40
N ALA A 227 2.00 1.13 -13.32
CA ALA A 227 2.47 2.18 -12.43
C ALA A 227 1.93 2.07 -10.99
N SER A 228 1.14 1.04 -10.69
CA SER A 228 0.45 0.88 -9.39
C SER A 228 1.28 0.24 -8.28
N GLY A 229 2.48 -0.24 -8.59
CA GLY A 229 3.34 -0.99 -7.66
C GLY A 229 2.97 -2.46 -7.48
N LEU A 230 1.88 -2.94 -8.10
CA LEU A 230 1.48 -4.36 -8.11
C LEU A 230 2.31 -5.18 -9.11
N GLU A 231 2.54 -6.46 -8.82
CA GLU A 231 3.06 -7.44 -9.78
C GLU A 231 1.98 -7.78 -10.83
N VAL A 232 2.31 -7.68 -12.12
CA VAL A 232 1.37 -7.84 -13.23
C VAL A 232 1.98 -8.71 -14.34
N GLU A 233 1.38 -9.86 -14.59
CA GLU A 233 1.63 -10.65 -15.81
C GLU A 233 0.61 -10.26 -16.89
N TYR A 234 1.08 -9.93 -18.10
CA TYR A 234 0.21 -9.60 -19.23
C TYR A 234 0.81 -10.10 -20.55
N ALA A 235 -0.05 -10.59 -21.45
CA ALA A 235 0.35 -11.04 -22.78
C ALA A 235 -0.08 -10.01 -23.84
N VAL A 236 0.76 -9.82 -24.86
CA VAL A 236 0.46 -8.96 -26.00
C VAL A 236 0.20 -9.80 -27.24
N SER A 237 -0.93 -9.55 -27.90
CA SER A 237 -1.35 -10.23 -29.13
C SER A 237 -1.74 -9.23 -30.24
N ASP A 238 -2.06 -9.74 -31.43
CA ASP A 238 -2.65 -8.94 -32.53
C ASP A 238 -3.98 -8.24 -32.13
N PHE A 239 -4.62 -8.66 -31.03
CA PHE A 239 -5.84 -8.05 -30.48
C PHE A 239 -5.56 -7.04 -29.34
N GLY A 240 -4.28 -6.78 -29.04
CA GLY A 240 -3.84 -5.91 -27.93
C GLY A 240 -3.34 -6.69 -26.72
N ALA A 241 -3.08 -5.96 -25.64
CA ALA A 241 -2.66 -6.51 -24.36
C ALA A 241 -3.84 -7.11 -23.58
N THR A 242 -3.58 -8.18 -22.82
CA THR A 242 -4.52 -8.87 -21.93
C THR A 242 -3.83 -9.11 -20.60
N VAL A 243 -4.45 -8.75 -19.47
CA VAL A 243 -3.93 -9.08 -18.13
C VAL A 243 -4.17 -10.56 -17.85
N CYS A 244 -3.13 -11.25 -17.39
CA CYS A 244 -3.10 -12.71 -17.19
C CYS A 244 -3.11 -13.02 -15.70
N ALA A 245 -2.26 -12.34 -14.92
CA ALA A 245 -2.28 -12.37 -13.46
C ALA A 245 -1.97 -10.99 -12.86
N ILE A 246 -2.46 -10.75 -11.64
CA ILE A 246 -2.05 -9.63 -10.78
C ILE A 246 -1.76 -10.24 -9.41
N GLU A 247 -0.61 -9.94 -8.79
CA GLU A 247 -0.19 -10.48 -7.49
C GLU A 247 -0.30 -12.02 -7.40
N GLY A 248 0.14 -12.71 -8.47
CA GLY A 248 0.04 -14.17 -8.62
C GLY A 248 -1.39 -14.73 -8.76
N VAL A 249 -2.43 -13.90 -8.71
CA VAL A 249 -3.83 -14.31 -8.93
C VAL A 249 -4.15 -14.22 -10.42
N GLY A 250 -4.32 -15.37 -11.05
CA GLY A 250 -4.78 -15.45 -12.44
C GLY A 250 -4.31 -16.70 -13.17
N CYS A 251 -3.79 -16.48 -14.38
CA CYS A 251 -3.17 -17.48 -15.24
C CYS A 251 -1.78 -17.02 -15.70
N PRO A 252 -0.84 -17.95 -16.01
CA PRO A 252 0.46 -17.61 -16.58
C PRO A 252 0.35 -16.86 -17.92
N GLU A 253 1.34 -16.02 -18.22
CA GLU A 253 1.45 -15.26 -19.48
C GLU A 253 1.19 -16.11 -20.75
N GLU A 254 1.60 -17.38 -20.80
CA GLU A 254 1.42 -18.20 -22.01
C GLU A 254 -0.04 -18.65 -22.28
N ASP A 255 -0.92 -18.59 -21.28
CA ASP A 255 -2.35 -18.91 -21.42
C ASP A 255 -3.19 -18.14 -20.40
N CYS A 256 -3.37 -16.84 -20.66
CA CYS A 256 -4.18 -15.92 -19.83
C CYS A 256 -5.67 -16.35 -19.68
N PHE A 257 -6.11 -17.38 -20.43
CA PHE A 257 -7.44 -17.97 -20.38
C PHE A 257 -7.43 -19.42 -19.87
N CYS A 258 -6.38 -19.83 -19.14
CA CYS A 258 -6.18 -21.19 -18.64
C CYS A 258 -7.37 -21.78 -17.85
N ARG A 259 -8.18 -20.93 -17.19
CA ARG A 259 -9.39 -21.32 -16.46
C ARG A 259 -10.64 -21.48 -17.35
N CYS A 260 -10.62 -20.97 -18.57
CA CYS A 260 -11.77 -21.02 -19.50
C CYS A 260 -11.78 -22.28 -20.39
N ALA A 261 -10.70 -23.07 -20.36
CA ALA A 261 -10.59 -24.35 -21.06
C ALA A 261 -11.44 -25.46 -20.42
N GLY A 262 -12.75 -25.48 -20.70
CA GLY A 262 -13.64 -26.55 -20.24
C GLY A 262 -15.13 -26.22 -20.26
N GLY A 263 -15.48 -24.93 -20.20
CA GLY A 263 -16.84 -24.42 -20.42
C GLY A 263 -17.64 -24.00 -19.18
N ASP A 264 -17.37 -24.60 -18.02
CA ASP A 264 -18.27 -24.47 -16.85
C ASP A 264 -17.74 -23.58 -15.69
N GLU A 265 -16.46 -23.18 -15.68
CA GLU A 265 -15.83 -22.35 -14.62
C GLU A 265 -14.80 -21.33 -15.19
N CYS A 266 -15.18 -20.61 -16.26
CA CYS A 266 -14.29 -19.63 -16.91
C CYS A 266 -14.07 -18.38 -16.04
N ALA A 267 -12.86 -18.25 -15.49
CA ALA A 267 -12.39 -17.06 -14.80
C ALA A 267 -11.32 -16.32 -15.63
N LEU A 268 -11.40 -14.99 -15.67
CA LEU A 268 -10.42 -14.12 -16.31
C LEU A 268 -10.35 -12.77 -15.58
N TRP A 269 -9.33 -11.95 -15.90
CA TRP A 269 -9.30 -10.54 -15.49
C TRP A 269 -10.21 -9.71 -16.41
N SER A 270 -11.31 -9.23 -15.86
CA SER A 270 -12.16 -8.20 -16.48
C SER A 270 -11.65 -6.80 -16.17
N TYR A 271 -11.80 -5.87 -17.11
CA TYR A 271 -11.39 -4.47 -16.99
C TYR A 271 -12.58 -3.52 -17.29
N GLN A 272 -12.81 -2.58 -16.39
CA GLN A 272 -14.01 -1.74 -16.31
C GLN A 272 -13.63 -0.31 -15.87
N TYR A 273 -14.48 0.68 -16.13
CA TYR A 273 -14.35 2.03 -15.60
C TYR A 273 -15.63 2.48 -14.91
N TRP A 274 -15.53 3.46 -14.02
CA TRP A 274 -16.67 4.10 -13.38
C TRP A 274 -17.18 5.28 -14.21
N ASP A 275 -18.47 5.28 -14.58
CA ASP A 275 -19.09 6.39 -15.34
C ASP A 275 -19.64 7.54 -14.47
N GLY A 276 -19.41 7.47 -13.15
CA GLY A 276 -20.01 8.34 -12.15
C GLY A 276 -21.25 7.75 -11.46
N ALA A 277 -21.82 6.65 -11.96
CA ALA A 277 -22.99 5.98 -11.40
C ALA A 277 -22.96 4.44 -11.45
N ASN A 278 -22.25 3.85 -12.42
CA ASN A 278 -22.13 2.40 -12.60
C ASN A 278 -20.74 2.04 -13.13
N TRP A 279 -20.33 0.80 -12.86
CA TRP A 279 -19.22 0.16 -13.56
C TRP A 279 -19.62 -0.18 -15.00
N GLN A 280 -18.76 0.20 -15.95
CA GLN A 280 -18.94 -0.02 -17.38
C GLN A 280 -17.75 -0.83 -17.92
N SER A 281 -18.01 -1.79 -18.80
CA SER A 281 -16.95 -2.53 -19.50
C SER A 281 -16.36 -1.71 -20.65
N TYR A 282 -15.07 -1.87 -20.92
CA TYR A 282 -14.47 -1.36 -22.15
C TYR A 282 -14.75 -2.28 -23.34
N GLU A 283 -15.06 -1.67 -24.49
CA GLU A 283 -15.17 -2.34 -25.81
C GLU A 283 -13.80 -2.53 -26.49
N ILE A 284 -12.71 -2.10 -25.84
CA ILE A 284 -11.33 -2.14 -26.34
C ILE A 284 -10.40 -2.75 -25.28
N GLY A 285 -9.29 -3.35 -25.72
CA GLY A 285 -8.30 -3.95 -24.82
C GLY A 285 -7.64 -2.93 -23.89
N VAL A 286 -7.21 -3.41 -22.72
CA VAL A 286 -6.67 -2.60 -21.61
C VAL A 286 -5.47 -1.70 -21.98
N GLY A 287 -4.66 -2.12 -22.95
CA GLY A 287 -3.54 -1.31 -23.48
C GLY A 287 -3.95 -0.21 -24.47
N GLY A 288 -5.22 -0.16 -24.88
CA GLY A 288 -5.76 0.80 -25.86
C GLY A 288 -6.69 1.86 -25.29
N THR A 289 -7.00 1.84 -23.98
CA THR A 289 -7.74 2.92 -23.33
C THR A 289 -6.85 4.16 -23.15
N VAL A 290 -7.48 5.31 -22.88
CA VAL A 290 -6.79 6.58 -22.65
C VAL A 290 -7.42 7.28 -21.45
N ILE A 291 -6.63 7.44 -20.40
CA ILE A 291 -6.93 8.11 -19.14
C ILE A 291 -6.10 9.38 -19.14
N SER A 292 -6.76 10.55 -19.13
CA SER A 292 -6.11 11.85 -19.38
C SER A 292 -6.48 12.94 -18.38
N THR A 293 -7.20 12.60 -17.31
CA THR A 293 -7.73 13.57 -16.33
C THR A 293 -7.79 12.94 -14.94
N THR A 294 -7.51 13.73 -13.90
CA THR A 294 -7.74 13.37 -12.50
C THR A 294 -9.18 12.88 -12.22
N GLY A 295 -9.31 11.89 -11.34
CA GLY A 295 -10.60 11.40 -10.85
C GLY A 295 -11.27 10.36 -11.76
N ALA A 296 -10.52 9.80 -12.71
CA ALA A 296 -10.90 8.53 -13.33
C ALA A 296 -10.81 7.40 -12.28
N ILE A 297 -11.73 6.44 -12.33
CA ILE A 297 -11.71 5.25 -11.47
C ILE A 297 -11.81 4.02 -12.38
N GLU A 298 -10.79 3.17 -12.28
CA GLU A 298 -10.54 2.04 -13.17
C GLU A 298 -10.55 0.75 -12.36
N GLY A 299 -11.18 -0.29 -12.89
CA GLY A 299 -11.55 -1.49 -12.16
C GLY A 299 -11.07 -2.77 -12.83
N TYR A 300 -10.28 -3.56 -12.11
CA TYR A 300 -9.86 -4.90 -12.48
C TYR A 300 -10.55 -5.91 -11.57
N ARG A 301 -11.14 -6.95 -12.15
CA ARG A 301 -11.72 -8.05 -11.35
C ARG A 301 -11.45 -9.40 -11.96
N TRP A 302 -10.89 -10.28 -11.14
CA TRP A 302 -10.77 -11.70 -11.41
C TRP A 302 -12.09 -12.44 -11.13
N GLY A 303 -12.46 -13.34 -12.03
CA GLY A 303 -13.61 -14.23 -11.85
C GLY A 303 -14.42 -14.42 -13.12
N GLU A 304 -15.67 -14.87 -12.96
CA GLU A 304 -16.60 -15.07 -14.07
C GLU A 304 -16.91 -13.76 -14.80
N PHE A 305 -17.08 -13.83 -16.12
CA PHE A 305 -17.45 -12.67 -16.93
C PHE A 305 -18.78 -12.06 -16.48
N GLY A 306 -18.76 -10.76 -16.17
CA GLY A 306 -19.93 -10.02 -15.69
C GLY A 306 -20.19 -10.15 -14.18
N ALA A 307 -19.28 -10.77 -13.41
CA ALA A 307 -19.34 -10.72 -11.96
C ALA A 307 -19.21 -9.27 -11.45
N ALA A 308 -20.01 -8.89 -10.46
CA ALA A 308 -20.12 -7.51 -9.99
C ALA A 308 -18.88 -7.07 -9.20
N MET A 309 -18.31 -5.92 -9.55
CA MET A 309 -17.26 -5.22 -8.80
C MET A 309 -17.73 -4.83 -7.39
N THR A 310 -16.79 -4.68 -6.45
CA THR A 310 -16.99 -3.95 -5.19
C THR A 310 -17.59 -2.55 -5.45
N PRO A 311 -18.53 -2.04 -4.62
CA PRO A 311 -19.06 -0.70 -4.77
C PRO A 311 -17.97 0.37 -4.68
N VAL A 312 -17.94 1.31 -5.63
CA VAL A 312 -16.93 2.40 -5.67
C VAL A 312 -16.92 3.24 -4.39
N THR A 313 -18.05 3.39 -3.71
CA THR A 313 -18.12 4.09 -2.41
C THR A 313 -17.29 3.40 -1.33
N GLN A 314 -17.28 2.06 -1.30
CA GLN A 314 -16.48 1.28 -0.36
C GLN A 314 -14.98 1.35 -0.70
N THR A 315 -14.63 1.31 -1.99
CA THR A 315 -13.22 1.35 -2.42
C THR A 315 -12.61 2.74 -2.24
N LEU A 316 -13.35 3.80 -2.54
CA LEU A 316 -12.94 5.18 -2.21
C LEU A 316 -12.85 5.39 -0.70
N ALA A 317 -13.75 4.80 0.10
CA ALA A 317 -13.61 4.87 1.55
C ALA A 317 -12.33 4.17 2.06
N ALA A 318 -11.93 3.05 1.45
CA ALA A 318 -10.65 2.41 1.73
C ALA A 318 -9.44 3.29 1.33
N GLN A 319 -9.47 3.89 0.14
CA GLN A 319 -8.40 4.76 -0.36
C GLN A 319 -8.25 6.02 0.51
N ASN A 320 -9.34 6.74 0.80
CA ASN A 320 -9.34 7.91 1.68
C ASN A 320 -8.77 7.58 3.08
N ALA A 321 -9.09 6.40 3.62
CA ALA A 321 -8.57 5.95 4.91
C ALA A 321 -7.06 5.63 4.84
N LEU A 322 -6.58 5.07 3.72
CA LEU A 322 -5.15 4.86 3.45
C LEU A 322 -4.40 6.18 3.26
N ASP A 323 -4.98 7.16 2.56
CA ASP A 323 -4.40 8.49 2.36
C ASP A 323 -4.26 9.25 3.69
N PHE A 324 -5.27 9.16 4.56
CA PHE A 324 -5.19 9.67 5.93
C PHE A 324 -4.06 8.97 6.72
N VAL A 325 -3.94 7.65 6.62
CA VAL A 325 -2.84 6.90 7.23
C VAL A 325 -1.50 7.31 6.62
N ALA A 326 -1.38 7.55 5.32
CA ALA A 326 -0.15 8.03 4.70
C ALA A 326 0.24 9.40 5.29
N ALA A 327 -0.68 10.36 5.29
CA ALA A 327 -0.49 11.71 5.81
C ALA A 327 -0.19 11.77 7.33
N ALA A 328 -0.59 10.76 8.10
CA ALA A 328 -0.34 10.68 9.54
C ALA A 328 1.08 10.14 9.91
N GLN A 329 1.90 9.75 8.93
CA GLN A 329 3.25 9.25 9.19
C GLN A 329 4.19 10.35 9.70
N ASP A 330 5.01 10.06 10.71
CA ASP A 330 6.06 10.95 11.18
C ASP A 330 7.26 10.95 10.20
N PRO A 331 7.52 12.04 9.45
CA PRO A 331 8.61 12.10 8.46
C PRO A 331 10.01 12.02 9.09
N ALA A 332 10.15 12.16 10.41
CA ALA A 332 11.43 12.01 11.09
C ALA A 332 11.75 10.56 11.49
N THR A 333 10.76 9.66 11.50
CA THR A 333 10.94 8.28 11.98
C THR A 333 10.38 7.20 11.06
N GLY A 334 9.46 7.53 10.15
CA GLY A 334 8.72 6.57 9.32
C GLY A 334 7.58 5.85 10.07
N GLY A 335 7.37 6.15 11.36
CA GLY A 335 6.38 5.51 12.21
C GLY A 335 5.17 6.40 12.54
N TYR A 336 4.33 5.89 13.44
CA TYR A 336 3.03 6.45 13.81
C TYR A 336 2.95 6.82 15.29
N GLY A 337 3.95 7.59 15.74
CA GLY A 337 4.10 8.08 17.12
C GLY A 337 4.47 7.00 18.17
N GLY A 338 3.91 5.80 18.08
CA GLY A 338 4.16 4.67 18.98
C GLY A 338 4.27 3.34 18.25
N LEU A 339 4.98 2.38 18.89
CA LEU A 339 5.26 1.07 18.31
C LEU A 339 3.99 0.33 17.87
N GLY A 340 2.96 0.33 18.72
CA GLY A 340 1.67 -0.31 18.43
C GLY A 340 1.00 0.26 17.19
N SER A 341 0.73 1.58 17.14
CA SER A 341 0.09 2.20 15.97
C SER A 341 0.93 2.11 14.70
N SER A 342 2.26 1.97 14.80
CA SER A 342 3.12 1.73 13.63
C SER A 342 2.94 0.31 13.07
N VAL A 343 2.65 -0.67 13.92
CA VAL A 343 2.29 -2.03 13.49
C VAL A 343 0.83 -2.12 13.04
N GLU A 344 -0.09 -1.33 13.61
CA GLU A 344 -1.46 -1.23 13.08
C GLU A 344 -1.43 -0.58 11.67
N ALA A 345 -0.60 0.44 11.42
CA ALA A 345 -0.36 0.97 10.09
C ALA A 345 0.23 -0.09 9.14
N LEU A 346 1.19 -0.90 9.60
CA LEU A 346 1.76 -2.00 8.82
C LEU A 346 0.67 -3.00 8.39
N ILE A 347 -0.28 -3.29 9.29
CA ILE A 347 -1.44 -4.13 8.99
C ILE A 347 -2.38 -3.45 7.98
N SER A 348 -2.63 -2.14 8.08
CA SER A 348 -3.47 -1.40 7.12
C SER A 348 -2.88 -1.45 5.71
N ILE A 349 -1.58 -1.17 5.56
CA ILE A 349 -0.92 -1.13 4.25
C ILE A 349 -0.72 -2.55 3.69
N GLY A 350 -0.48 -3.54 4.57
CA GLY A 350 -0.37 -4.94 4.18
C GLY A 350 -1.71 -5.59 3.78
N ALA A 351 -2.83 -5.09 4.29
CA ALA A 351 -4.14 -5.42 3.73
C ALA A 351 -4.26 -4.92 2.28
N ASN A 352 -3.65 -3.77 1.96
CA ASN A 352 -3.64 -3.18 0.64
C ASN A 352 -2.51 -3.70 -0.27
N LEU A 353 -1.66 -4.63 0.19
CA LEU A 353 -0.46 -5.10 -0.52
C LEU A 353 0.56 -4.00 -0.85
N GLU A 354 0.64 -2.97 -0.03
CA GLU A 354 1.58 -1.87 -0.20
C GLU A 354 2.93 -2.19 0.48
N GLN A 355 4.03 -1.90 -0.21
CA GLN A 355 5.36 -2.24 0.30
C GLN A 355 5.78 -1.32 1.45
N SER A 356 6.15 -1.93 2.58
CA SER A 356 6.61 -1.21 3.77
C SER A 356 7.87 -0.36 3.55
N MET A 357 8.66 -0.64 2.51
CA MET A 357 9.83 0.17 2.14
C MET A 357 9.46 1.46 1.39
N ASP A 358 8.40 1.45 0.60
CA ASP A 358 7.93 2.59 -0.19
C ASP A 358 6.89 3.44 0.56
N TRP A 359 6.35 2.92 1.66
CA TRP A 359 5.52 3.69 2.58
C TRP A 359 6.34 4.72 3.37
N ARG A 360 6.57 5.88 2.74
CA ARG A 360 7.37 7.01 3.24
C ARG A 360 6.87 8.35 2.69
N GLN A 361 6.96 9.41 3.50
CA GLN A 361 6.57 10.79 3.14
C GLN A 361 7.35 11.41 1.96
N SER A 362 8.55 10.91 1.63
CA SER A 362 9.35 11.32 0.46
C SER A 362 10.50 10.33 0.23
N MET A 363 11.19 10.42 -0.91
CA MET A 363 12.33 9.56 -1.22
C MET A 363 13.52 9.67 -0.23
N ASP A 364 13.63 10.78 0.50
CA ASP A 364 14.66 11.00 1.52
C ASP A 364 14.17 10.69 2.96
N ALA A 365 12.86 10.47 3.15
CA ALA A 365 12.29 10.19 4.46
C ALA A 365 12.47 8.70 4.86
N PRO A 366 12.64 8.40 6.17
CA PRO A 366 12.59 7.02 6.65
C PRO A 366 11.24 6.38 6.34
N SER A 367 11.26 5.14 5.87
CA SER A 367 10.07 4.34 5.59
C SER A 367 9.53 3.61 6.82
N LEU A 368 8.32 3.05 6.71
CA LEU A 368 7.77 2.19 7.75
C LEU A 368 8.66 0.96 7.99
N LEU A 369 9.25 0.37 6.95
CA LEU A 369 10.27 -0.68 7.09
C LEU A 369 11.47 -0.20 7.89
N SER A 370 11.95 1.03 7.66
CA SER A 370 13.06 1.63 8.41
C SER A 370 12.73 1.77 9.90
N PHE A 371 11.48 2.15 10.23
CA PHE A 371 10.99 2.19 11.60
C PHE A 371 10.98 0.79 12.24
N LEU A 372 10.46 -0.22 11.52
CA LEU A 372 10.41 -1.60 12.00
C LEU A 372 11.80 -2.19 12.20
N MET A 373 12.78 -1.85 11.36
CA MET A 373 14.18 -2.27 11.54
C MET A 373 14.81 -1.71 12.81
N LEU A 374 14.46 -0.48 13.19
CA LEU A 374 15.02 0.18 14.37
C LEU A 374 14.30 -0.21 15.67
N TYR A 375 12.98 -0.44 15.61
CA TYR A 375 12.14 -0.58 16.80
C TYR A 375 11.30 -1.86 16.88
N GLY A 376 11.21 -2.67 15.81
CA GLY A 376 10.40 -3.89 15.77
C GLY A 376 10.81 -4.89 16.85
N ALA A 377 12.12 -5.11 17.05
CA ALA A 377 12.63 -5.96 18.12
C ALA A 377 12.16 -5.51 19.53
N GLN A 378 12.04 -4.20 19.77
CA GLN A 378 11.50 -3.65 21.02
C GLN A 378 9.99 -3.87 21.12
N TYR A 379 9.24 -3.76 20.02
CA TYR A 379 7.81 -4.05 20.00
C TYR A 379 7.52 -5.53 20.29
N THR A 380 8.36 -6.44 19.80
CA THR A 380 8.21 -7.88 19.98
C THR A 380 8.66 -8.41 21.34
N ASP A 381 9.35 -7.62 22.18
CA ASP A 381 9.86 -8.01 23.52
C ASP A 381 9.12 -7.27 24.66
N VAL A 382 7.79 -7.15 24.54
CA VAL A 382 6.91 -6.44 25.50
C VAL A 382 6.44 -7.31 26.67
N GLY A 383 7.28 -8.25 27.14
CA GLY A 383 6.99 -9.10 28.30
C GLY A 383 5.79 -10.02 28.08
N ALA A 384 4.82 -10.03 29.00
CA ALA A 384 3.70 -10.98 28.98
C ALA A 384 2.77 -10.88 27.75
N ILE A 385 2.76 -9.74 27.05
CA ILE A 385 2.01 -9.54 25.80
C ILE A 385 2.85 -9.75 24.53
N ALA A 386 4.13 -10.14 24.67
CA ALA A 386 5.04 -10.38 23.54
C ALA A 386 4.51 -11.35 22.48
N PRO A 387 3.86 -12.50 22.82
CA PRO A 387 3.32 -13.40 21.79
C PRO A 387 2.27 -12.71 20.90
N ALA A 388 1.46 -11.80 21.47
CA ALA A 388 0.48 -11.06 20.71
C ALA A 388 1.10 -9.96 19.83
N ALA A 389 2.12 -9.27 20.34
CA ALA A 389 2.84 -8.25 19.59
C ALA A 389 3.59 -8.86 18.38
N VAL A 390 4.30 -9.96 18.61
CA VAL A 390 4.93 -10.75 17.54
C VAL A 390 3.89 -11.25 16.54
N GLY A 391 2.74 -11.72 17.03
CA GLY A 391 1.58 -12.07 16.23
C GLY A 391 1.12 -10.96 15.29
N LYS A 392 0.83 -9.79 15.84
CA LYS A 392 0.41 -8.59 15.10
C LYS A 392 1.44 -8.15 14.06
N MET A 393 2.70 -8.07 14.45
CA MET A 393 3.77 -7.63 13.55
C MET A 393 3.98 -8.61 12.40
N ALA A 394 3.89 -9.93 12.65
CA ALA A 394 3.97 -10.94 11.61
C ALA A 394 2.84 -10.82 10.57
N THR A 395 1.60 -10.62 11.03
CA THR A 395 0.44 -10.42 10.15
C THR A 395 0.61 -9.21 9.22
N GLY A 396 1.06 -8.07 9.76
CA GLY A 396 1.34 -6.89 8.93
C GLY A 396 2.54 -7.10 7.99
N ALA A 397 3.61 -7.71 8.50
CA ALA A 397 4.84 -7.93 7.74
C ALA A 397 4.64 -8.86 6.53
N ALA A 398 3.84 -9.92 6.67
CA ALA A 398 3.50 -10.82 5.58
C ALA A 398 2.69 -10.15 4.46
N GLY A 399 1.84 -9.16 4.78
CA GLY A 399 1.03 -8.45 3.78
C GLY A 399 1.74 -7.26 3.12
N ALA A 400 2.71 -6.65 3.81
CA ALA A 400 3.40 -5.42 3.40
C ALA A 400 4.86 -5.64 2.93
N ASP A 401 5.18 -6.88 2.54
CA ASP A 401 6.52 -7.39 2.22
C ASP A 401 7.63 -6.83 3.16
N ALA A 402 7.38 -6.88 4.47
CA ALA A 402 8.32 -6.34 5.46
C ALA A 402 9.24 -7.45 5.96
N CYS A 403 10.52 -7.37 5.63
CA CYS A 403 11.51 -8.29 6.17
C CYS A 403 11.60 -8.18 7.72
N TRP A 404 11.93 -9.29 8.39
CA TRP A 404 11.91 -9.39 9.85
C TRP A 404 13.21 -8.86 10.49
N PRO A 405 13.13 -8.02 11.54
CA PRO A 405 14.31 -7.47 12.19
C PRO A 405 15.21 -8.55 12.82
N VAL A 406 16.52 -8.43 12.60
CA VAL A 406 17.50 -9.37 13.17
C VAL A 406 17.47 -9.34 14.70
N GLY A 407 17.13 -10.48 15.31
CA GLY A 407 17.07 -10.64 16.76
C GLY A 407 15.71 -10.32 17.40
N ALA A 408 14.70 -9.91 16.62
CA ALA A 408 13.32 -9.91 17.08
C ALA A 408 12.82 -11.37 17.20
N PRO A 409 12.21 -11.79 18.33
CA PRO A 409 11.68 -13.14 18.48
C PRO A 409 10.50 -13.40 17.53
N VAL A 410 10.34 -14.64 17.10
CA VAL A 410 9.29 -15.10 16.17
C VAL A 410 8.19 -15.87 16.93
N PRO A 411 6.99 -16.13 16.36
CA PRO A 411 5.90 -16.79 17.09
C PRO A 411 6.32 -18.12 17.75
N ALA A 412 7.11 -18.92 17.03
CA ALA A 412 7.64 -20.20 17.52
C ALA A 412 8.49 -20.09 18.80
N ASP A 413 9.12 -18.94 19.10
CA ASP A 413 9.91 -18.74 20.33
C ASP A 413 9.04 -18.71 21.60
N PHE A 414 7.71 -18.53 21.46
CA PHE A 414 6.78 -18.42 22.59
C PHE A 414 5.95 -19.67 22.85
N TYR A 415 6.05 -20.72 22.02
CA TYR A 415 5.25 -21.94 22.24
C TYR A 415 5.78 -22.76 23.43
N ASP A 416 4.95 -22.95 24.46
CA ASP A 416 5.29 -23.75 25.64
C ASP A 416 4.49 -25.06 25.66
N GLU A 417 5.17 -26.18 25.44
CA GLU A 417 4.62 -27.55 25.52
C GLU A 417 3.97 -27.88 26.88
N THR A 418 4.33 -27.14 27.95
CA THR A 418 3.77 -27.33 29.30
C THR A 418 2.32 -26.89 29.39
N ILE A 419 2.00 -25.74 28.76
CA ILE A 419 0.62 -25.20 28.67
C ILE A 419 -0.04 -25.50 27.33
N ASN A 420 0.69 -26.08 26.38
CA ASN A 420 0.27 -26.42 25.02
C ASN A 420 -0.14 -25.21 24.16
N ALA A 421 0.33 -24.01 24.50
CA ALA A 421 -0.08 -22.73 23.93
C ALA A 421 1.08 -21.73 23.88
N TYR A 422 0.89 -20.61 23.17
CA TYR A 422 1.82 -19.47 23.16
C TYR A 422 1.60 -18.52 24.36
N SER A 423 0.44 -18.61 25.01
CA SER A 423 0.08 -17.86 26.22
C SER A 423 -1.06 -18.55 26.95
N GLU A 424 -1.16 -18.34 28.27
CA GLU A 424 -2.32 -18.77 29.07
C GLU A 424 -3.58 -17.94 28.79
N HIS A 425 -3.44 -16.75 28.20
CA HIS A 425 -4.56 -15.89 27.85
C HIS A 425 -4.98 -16.08 26.39
N VAL A 426 -6.25 -16.41 26.17
CA VAL A 426 -6.82 -16.74 24.85
C VAL A 426 -6.53 -15.66 23.82
N GLY A 427 -6.82 -14.39 24.10
CA GLY A 427 -6.60 -13.28 23.15
C GLY A 427 -5.14 -13.09 22.73
N ILE A 428 -4.19 -13.39 23.63
CA ILE A 428 -2.75 -13.32 23.34
C ILE A 428 -2.32 -14.54 22.52
N ASN A 429 -2.83 -15.72 22.85
CA ASN A 429 -2.58 -16.95 22.12
C ASN A 429 -3.12 -16.89 20.67
N LEU A 430 -4.29 -16.28 20.46
CA LEU A 430 -4.92 -16.09 19.15
C LEU A 430 -4.06 -15.25 18.20
N TRP A 431 -3.52 -14.12 18.66
CA TRP A 431 -2.60 -13.32 17.85
C TRP A 431 -1.32 -14.07 17.52
N ALA A 432 -0.75 -14.83 18.47
CA ALA A 432 0.42 -15.66 18.22
C ALA A 432 0.14 -16.77 17.19
N MET A 433 -1.04 -17.39 17.21
CA MET A 433 -1.47 -18.37 16.20
C MET A 433 -1.62 -17.74 14.81
N LEU A 434 -2.24 -16.57 14.70
CA LEU A 434 -2.36 -15.84 13.43
C LEU A 434 -0.98 -15.44 12.87
N GLY A 435 -0.07 -14.97 13.74
CA GLY A 435 1.30 -14.66 13.32
C GLY A 435 2.12 -15.88 12.92
N ALA A 436 1.93 -17.03 13.58
CA ALA A 436 2.54 -18.28 13.15
C ALA A 436 2.10 -18.64 11.72
N ALA A 437 0.79 -18.57 11.44
CA ALA A 437 0.27 -18.78 10.09
C ALA A 437 0.81 -17.73 9.08
N ALA A 438 0.95 -16.46 9.47
CA ALA A 438 1.57 -15.42 8.64
C ALA A 438 3.06 -15.69 8.33
N PHE A 439 3.79 -16.31 9.26
CA PHE A 439 5.16 -16.81 9.03
C PHE A 439 5.24 -18.07 8.15
N GLY A 440 4.11 -18.69 7.80
CA GLY A 440 4.06 -20.00 7.14
C GLY A 440 4.25 -21.20 8.09
N ASP A 441 4.29 -20.98 9.40
CA ASP A 441 4.34 -22.05 10.40
C ASP A 441 2.97 -22.74 10.52
N THR A 442 2.99 -24.05 10.75
CA THR A 442 1.77 -24.80 11.08
C THR A 442 1.32 -24.50 12.51
N ILE A 443 0.10 -23.98 12.68
CA ILE A 443 -0.51 -23.78 14.01
C ILE A 443 -0.51 -25.10 14.80
N PRO A 444 0.08 -25.15 16.01
CA PRO A 444 0.13 -26.38 16.81
C PRO A 444 -1.27 -26.89 17.18
N ALA A 445 -1.56 -28.15 16.82
CA ALA A 445 -2.85 -28.79 17.10
C ALA A 445 -3.28 -28.74 18.59
N PRO A 446 -2.38 -28.80 19.60
CA PRO A 446 -2.77 -28.60 20.99
C PRO A 446 -3.24 -27.17 21.31
N ALA A 447 -2.65 -26.14 20.70
CA ALA A 447 -3.09 -24.75 20.88
C ALA A 447 -4.46 -24.52 20.25
N LEU A 448 -4.68 -25.09 19.06
CA LEU A 448 -5.97 -25.10 18.38
C LEU A 448 -7.06 -25.77 19.23
N ALA A 449 -6.76 -26.92 19.82
CA ALA A 449 -7.68 -27.61 20.74
C ALA A 449 -8.00 -26.75 21.97
N GLY A 450 -7.00 -26.10 22.58
CA GLY A 450 -7.19 -25.18 23.70
C GLY A 450 -8.13 -24.02 23.38
N VAL A 451 -8.00 -23.40 22.19
CA VAL A 451 -8.91 -22.34 21.73
C VAL A 451 -10.34 -22.87 21.61
N LYS A 452 -10.54 -24.05 21.00
CA LYS A 452 -11.88 -24.67 20.86
C LYS A 452 -12.49 -25.03 22.22
N GLU A 453 -11.69 -25.46 23.19
CA GLU A 453 -12.14 -25.73 24.57
C GLU A 453 -12.43 -24.46 25.38
N SER A 454 -11.83 -23.31 25.04
CA SER A 454 -12.04 -22.02 25.73
C SER A 454 -13.29 -21.23 25.31
N ILE A 455 -14.10 -21.75 24.37
CA ILE A 455 -15.34 -21.08 23.94
C ILE A 455 -16.33 -20.97 25.11
N LEU A 456 -16.87 -19.77 25.35
CA LEU A 456 -17.79 -19.54 26.46
C LEU A 456 -19.21 -20.04 26.13
N PRO A 457 -20.07 -20.32 27.13
CA PRO A 457 -21.44 -20.82 26.90
C PRO A 457 -22.35 -19.90 26.08
N VAL A 458 -21.93 -18.65 25.82
CA VAL A 458 -22.62 -17.66 24.97
C VAL A 458 -22.21 -17.74 23.50
N GLY A 459 -21.22 -18.56 23.15
CA GLY A 459 -20.73 -18.79 21.79
C GLY A 459 -19.52 -17.97 21.37
N GLY A 460 -19.11 -16.97 22.15
CA GLY A 460 -17.91 -16.16 21.92
C GLY A 460 -16.72 -16.51 22.82
N TRP A 461 -15.61 -15.79 22.61
CA TRP A 461 -14.36 -15.92 23.37
C TRP A 461 -14.03 -14.63 24.12
N GLU A 462 -13.32 -14.76 25.24
CA GLU A 462 -12.85 -13.64 26.08
C GLU A 462 -11.35 -13.41 25.91
N TRP A 463 -10.90 -12.14 25.93
CA TRP A 463 -9.47 -11.80 25.80
C TRP A 463 -8.60 -12.44 26.90
N MET A 464 -9.12 -12.45 28.14
CA MET A 464 -8.51 -12.98 29.37
C MET A 464 -9.61 -13.55 30.28
N ASP A 465 -9.28 -14.58 31.05
CA ASP A 465 -10.18 -15.28 31.97
C ASP A 465 -11.03 -14.33 32.85
N GLY A 466 -12.36 -14.44 32.72
CA GLY A 466 -13.32 -13.68 33.51
C GLY A 466 -13.63 -12.27 33.01
N PHE A 467 -13.21 -11.91 31.80
CA PHE A 467 -13.60 -10.66 31.14
C PHE A 467 -14.97 -10.78 30.45
N GLY A 468 -15.37 -11.98 30.06
CA GLY A 468 -16.58 -12.24 29.26
C GLY A 468 -16.31 -12.16 27.75
N ALA A 469 -17.21 -12.74 26.96
CA ALA A 469 -17.06 -12.79 25.51
C ALA A 469 -17.21 -11.40 24.89
N ASP A 470 -16.26 -11.04 24.03
CA ASP A 470 -16.26 -9.79 23.26
C ASP A 470 -16.18 -10.06 21.75
N THR A 471 -16.62 -9.11 20.93
CA THR A 471 -16.68 -9.29 19.46
C THR A 471 -15.31 -9.32 18.81
N ASN A 472 -14.30 -8.66 19.38
CA ASN A 472 -12.96 -8.60 18.80
C ASN A 472 -12.21 -9.92 19.01
N THR A 473 -12.22 -10.45 20.23
CA THR A 473 -11.62 -11.75 20.54
C THR A 473 -12.37 -12.88 19.85
N THR A 474 -13.70 -12.82 19.76
CA THR A 474 -14.49 -13.81 19.00
C THR A 474 -14.15 -13.79 17.50
N SER A 475 -13.98 -12.60 16.93
CA SER A 475 -13.55 -12.45 15.53
C SER A 475 -12.14 -12.97 15.27
N LEU A 476 -11.20 -12.72 16.19
CA LEU A 476 -9.85 -13.28 16.14
C LEU A 476 -9.85 -14.80 16.30
N ALA A 477 -10.74 -15.35 17.13
CA ALA A 477 -10.91 -16.79 17.29
C ALA A 477 -11.37 -17.45 16.00
N ILE A 478 -12.40 -16.89 15.34
CA ILE A 478 -12.89 -17.37 14.04
C ILE A 478 -11.75 -17.35 13.00
N GLN A 479 -11.04 -16.22 12.86
CA GLN A 479 -9.94 -16.10 11.91
C GLN A 479 -8.81 -17.09 12.20
N ALA A 480 -8.42 -17.29 13.46
CA ALA A 480 -7.39 -18.26 13.83
C ALA A 480 -7.81 -19.73 13.61
N LEU A 481 -9.10 -20.06 13.81
CA LEU A 481 -9.65 -21.38 13.52
C LEU A 481 -9.62 -21.66 12.00
N VAL A 482 -10.06 -20.70 11.18
CA VAL A 482 -9.98 -20.78 9.71
C VAL A 482 -8.53 -20.92 9.24
N ALA A 483 -7.62 -20.09 9.75
CA ALA A 483 -6.19 -20.14 9.42
C ALA A 483 -5.53 -21.47 9.81
N ALA A 484 -6.04 -22.15 10.84
CA ALA A 484 -5.60 -23.49 11.23
C ALA A 484 -6.22 -24.63 10.39
N GLY A 485 -7.06 -24.31 9.41
CA GLY A 485 -7.72 -25.28 8.54
C GLY A 485 -8.93 -25.99 9.16
N GLU A 486 -9.52 -25.46 10.24
CA GLU A 486 -10.82 -25.94 10.71
C GLU A 486 -11.90 -25.65 9.65
N PRO A 487 -12.82 -26.60 9.38
CA PRO A 487 -13.88 -26.37 8.41
C PRO A 487 -14.80 -25.25 8.93
N ILE A 488 -15.22 -24.32 8.05
CA ILE A 488 -16.16 -23.23 8.41
C ILE A 488 -17.49 -23.72 9.02
N SER A 489 -17.83 -25.01 8.83
CA SER A 489 -18.97 -25.69 9.46
C SER A 489 -18.70 -26.25 10.86
N ALA A 490 -17.54 -25.95 11.46
CA ALA A 490 -17.22 -26.30 12.85
C ALA A 490 -18.22 -25.67 13.83
N THR A 491 -18.53 -26.37 14.91
CA THR A 491 -19.57 -25.91 15.87
C THR A 491 -19.13 -24.63 16.58
N GLU A 492 -17.84 -24.50 16.81
CA GLU A 492 -17.19 -23.35 17.43
C GLU A 492 -17.28 -22.11 16.52
N ILE A 493 -16.93 -22.24 15.23
CA ILE A 493 -17.05 -21.14 14.25
C ILE A 493 -18.51 -20.69 14.11
N ILE A 494 -19.44 -21.63 13.94
CA ILE A 494 -20.88 -21.33 13.86
C ILE A 494 -21.39 -20.63 15.13
N SER A 495 -20.93 -21.05 16.31
CA SER A 495 -21.30 -20.44 17.59
C SER A 495 -20.75 -19.02 17.71
N GLY A 496 -19.52 -18.78 17.23
CA GLY A 496 -18.92 -17.45 17.12
C GLY A 496 -19.71 -16.54 16.20
N LEU A 497 -20.06 -16.99 14.99
CA LEU A 497 -20.87 -16.21 14.04
C LEU A 497 -22.26 -15.88 14.61
N ILE A 498 -22.90 -16.81 15.33
CA ILE A 498 -24.17 -16.55 16.02
C ILE A 498 -24.01 -15.49 17.12
N PHE A 499 -22.92 -15.54 17.89
CA PHE A 499 -22.61 -14.52 18.90
C PHE A 499 -22.38 -13.13 18.24
N LEU A 500 -21.59 -13.06 17.16
CA LEU A 500 -21.34 -11.83 16.41
C LEU A 500 -22.62 -11.25 15.81
N LYS A 501 -23.50 -12.08 15.21
CA LYS A 501 -24.79 -11.60 14.70
C LYS A 501 -25.69 -11.06 15.81
N GLY A 502 -25.60 -11.60 17.02
CA GLY A 502 -26.28 -11.09 18.21
C GLY A 502 -25.74 -9.74 18.72
N ALA A 503 -24.57 -9.30 18.25
CA ALA A 503 -23.93 -8.04 18.61
C ALA A 503 -24.15 -6.91 17.57
N GLN A 504 -24.85 -7.19 16.47
CA GLN A 504 -25.14 -6.19 15.44
C GLN A 504 -26.25 -5.24 15.89
N ASN A 505 -26.01 -3.94 15.76
CA ASN A 505 -26.99 -2.89 16.04
C ASN A 505 -27.76 -2.48 14.77
N ASP A 506 -28.84 -1.71 14.95
CA ASP A 506 -29.68 -1.22 13.84
C ASP A 506 -28.98 -0.16 12.95
N ASP A 507 -27.82 0.36 13.38
CA ASP A 507 -26.94 1.18 12.53
C ASP A 507 -26.08 0.35 11.55
N GLY A 508 -26.15 -0.99 11.63
CA GLY A 508 -25.36 -1.93 10.82
C GLY A 508 -24.04 -2.35 11.46
N GLY A 509 -23.51 -1.54 12.39
CA GLY A 509 -22.26 -1.79 13.10
C GLY A 509 -22.38 -2.77 14.26
N PHE A 510 -21.25 -3.03 14.92
CA PHE A 510 -21.14 -4.02 16.00
C PHE A 510 -20.55 -3.40 17.26
N ALA A 511 -21.10 -3.76 18.42
CA ALA A 511 -20.59 -3.35 19.72
C ALA A 511 -19.40 -4.22 20.15
N TYR A 512 -18.40 -3.64 20.82
CA TYR A 512 -17.32 -4.38 21.47
C TYR A 512 -17.83 -5.47 22.45
N ASP A 513 -18.67 -5.08 23.42
CA ASP A 513 -19.30 -5.98 24.40
C ASP A 513 -20.83 -5.84 24.30
N PRO A 514 -21.53 -6.81 23.68
CA PRO A 514 -22.99 -6.78 23.54
C PRO A 514 -23.73 -7.06 24.85
N ALA A 515 -23.04 -7.54 25.90
CA ALA A 515 -23.60 -7.76 27.24
C ALA A 515 -23.32 -6.58 28.21
N SER A 516 -22.62 -5.54 27.74
CA SER A 516 -22.22 -4.38 28.52
C SER A 516 -23.40 -3.66 29.18
N THR A 517 -23.20 -3.27 30.44
CA THR A 517 -24.19 -2.47 31.20
C THR A 517 -23.95 -0.96 31.13
N SER A 518 -22.85 -0.52 30.49
CA SER A 518 -22.48 0.89 30.35
C SER A 518 -22.78 1.45 28.95
N SER A 519 -22.48 0.69 27.90
CA SER A 519 -22.76 1.02 26.50
C SER A 519 -22.63 -0.21 25.63
N THR A 520 -23.60 -0.40 24.72
CA THR A 520 -23.57 -1.39 23.62
C THR A 520 -23.61 -0.68 22.26
N ALA A 521 -23.09 0.56 22.19
CA ALA A 521 -23.00 1.29 20.93
C ALA A 521 -21.99 0.63 19.99
N SER A 522 -22.27 0.68 18.68
CA SER A 522 -21.34 0.26 17.64
C SER A 522 -20.07 1.09 17.68
N ASP A 523 -18.95 0.48 17.29
CA ASP A 523 -17.68 1.19 17.09
C ASP A 523 -16.92 0.66 15.85
N ALA A 524 -16.09 1.51 15.25
CA ALA A 524 -15.42 1.22 13.98
C ALA A 524 -14.40 0.07 14.09
N ASN A 525 -13.66 0.00 15.20
CA ASN A 525 -12.68 -1.05 15.45
C ASN A 525 -13.36 -2.42 15.52
N SER A 526 -14.42 -2.53 16.34
CA SER A 526 -15.14 -3.79 16.53
C SER A 526 -15.92 -4.22 15.30
N THR A 527 -16.53 -3.25 14.59
CA THR A 527 -17.14 -3.50 13.28
C THR A 527 -16.12 -4.02 12.28
N GLY A 528 -14.91 -3.44 12.25
CA GLY A 528 -13.78 -3.91 11.46
C GLY A 528 -13.41 -5.37 11.75
N TYR A 529 -13.17 -5.73 13.01
CA TYR A 529 -12.85 -7.11 13.39
C TYR A 529 -13.95 -8.11 12.98
N VAL A 530 -15.23 -7.76 13.17
CA VAL A 530 -16.35 -8.63 12.80
C VAL A 530 -16.38 -8.87 11.30
N LEU A 531 -16.31 -7.81 10.48
CA LEU A 531 -16.30 -7.93 9.02
C LEU A 531 -15.17 -8.84 8.52
N GLN A 532 -13.98 -8.74 9.10
CA GLN A 532 -12.85 -9.63 8.77
C GLN A 532 -13.15 -11.11 9.11
N ALA A 533 -13.85 -11.39 10.22
CA ALA A 533 -14.28 -12.75 10.54
C ALA A 533 -15.37 -13.28 9.59
N LEU A 534 -16.26 -12.42 9.08
CA LEU A 534 -17.24 -12.80 8.06
C LEU A 534 -16.53 -13.23 6.77
N VAL A 535 -15.63 -12.37 6.26
CA VAL A 535 -14.82 -12.65 5.08
C VAL A 535 -14.04 -13.96 5.24
N ALA A 536 -13.36 -14.17 6.37
CA ALA A 536 -12.61 -15.40 6.65
C ALA A 536 -13.49 -16.67 6.59
N THR A 537 -14.78 -16.57 6.88
CA THR A 537 -15.73 -17.69 6.78
C THR A 537 -16.45 -17.81 5.43
N GLY A 538 -16.19 -16.89 4.49
CA GLY A 538 -16.87 -16.84 3.20
C GLY A 538 -18.31 -16.32 3.27
N GLU A 539 -18.69 -15.63 4.35
CA GLU A 539 -19.98 -14.96 4.47
C GLU A 539 -19.96 -13.62 3.68
N ASP A 540 -21.04 -13.34 2.95
CA ASP A 540 -21.26 -12.04 2.33
C ASP A 540 -21.61 -10.99 3.42
N SER A 541 -20.64 -10.13 3.73
CA SER A 541 -20.74 -9.12 4.78
C SER A 541 -21.76 -8.00 4.50
N GLN A 542 -22.24 -7.88 3.27
CA GLN A 542 -23.30 -6.95 2.84
C GLN A 542 -24.59 -7.71 2.45
N GLY A 543 -24.57 -9.03 2.58
CA GLY A 543 -25.68 -9.91 2.24
C GLY A 543 -26.82 -9.91 3.28
N PRO A 544 -27.95 -10.54 2.96
CA PRO A 544 -29.15 -10.52 3.81
C PRO A 544 -28.97 -11.17 5.20
N ASN A 545 -27.91 -11.94 5.42
CA ASN A 545 -27.53 -12.46 6.74
C ASN A 545 -26.91 -11.39 7.64
N TRP A 546 -26.23 -10.39 7.07
CA TRP A 546 -25.36 -9.42 7.76
C TRP A 546 -25.80 -7.97 7.60
N VAL A 547 -26.98 -7.76 7.03
CA VAL A 547 -27.72 -6.50 7.06
C VAL A 547 -28.65 -6.47 8.28
N ALA A 548 -28.77 -5.30 8.91
CA ALA A 548 -29.68 -4.99 10.03
C ALA A 548 -31.11 -4.72 9.57
N GLU A 549 -32.08 -4.60 10.49
CA GLU A 549 -33.49 -4.35 10.13
C GLU A 549 -33.69 -3.00 9.42
N SER A 550 -32.85 -2.00 9.70
CA SER A 550 -32.76 -0.73 8.98
C SER A 550 -32.37 -0.83 7.50
N GLY A 551 -31.77 -1.95 7.07
CA GLY A 551 -31.17 -2.12 5.76
C GLY A 551 -29.68 -1.77 5.67
N LYS A 552 -29.00 -1.47 6.79
CA LYS A 552 -27.55 -1.21 6.83
C LYS A 552 -26.70 -2.44 7.14
N SER A 553 -25.54 -2.53 6.50
CA SER A 553 -24.46 -3.48 6.78
C SER A 553 -23.39 -2.87 7.70
N GLY A 554 -22.40 -3.68 8.10
CA GLY A 554 -21.21 -3.15 8.79
C GLY A 554 -20.33 -2.26 7.91
N ILE A 555 -20.35 -2.45 6.59
CA ILE A 555 -19.63 -1.58 5.64
C ILE A 555 -20.29 -0.20 5.58
N ASP A 556 -21.63 -0.13 5.59
CA ASP A 556 -22.35 1.14 5.68
C ASP A 556 -22.02 1.90 6.97
N TYR A 557 -21.88 1.20 8.10
CA TYR A 557 -21.45 1.80 9.36
C TYR A 557 -20.04 2.40 9.28
N LEU A 558 -19.07 1.70 8.66
CA LEU A 558 -17.71 2.23 8.49
C LEU A 558 -17.67 3.44 7.55
N MET A 559 -18.46 3.43 6.47
CA MET A 559 -18.58 4.60 5.58
C MET A 559 -19.26 5.80 6.27
N ASP A 560 -20.31 5.57 7.07
CA ASP A 560 -20.98 6.62 7.86
C ASP A 560 -20.07 7.20 8.98
N ALA A 561 -19.08 6.43 9.44
CA ALA A 561 -18.09 6.87 10.42
C ALA A 561 -16.88 7.59 9.80
N GLN A 562 -16.76 7.65 8.46
CA GLN A 562 -15.67 8.34 7.78
C GLN A 562 -15.92 9.85 7.68
N LEU A 563 -14.86 10.62 7.97
CA LEU A 563 -14.82 12.07 7.91
C LEU A 563 -14.28 12.58 6.56
N GLU A 564 -14.43 13.87 6.31
CA GLU A 564 -13.98 14.55 5.08
C GLU A 564 -12.46 14.48 4.84
N ASP A 565 -11.67 14.22 5.89
CA ASP A 565 -10.21 14.00 5.81
C ASP A 565 -9.81 12.52 5.61
N GLY A 566 -10.78 11.64 5.37
CA GLY A 566 -10.59 10.20 5.17
C GLY A 566 -10.46 9.38 6.45
N SER A 567 -10.23 10.01 7.60
CA SER A 567 -10.19 9.31 8.89
C SER A 567 -11.56 8.79 9.31
N LEU A 568 -11.58 7.73 10.11
CA LEU A 568 -12.80 7.24 10.74
C LEU A 568 -12.87 7.69 12.20
N GLU A 569 -14.09 7.95 12.66
CA GLU A 569 -14.39 8.10 14.08
C GLU A 569 -14.40 6.72 14.77
N TRP A 570 -13.90 6.63 16.01
CA TRP A 570 -14.09 5.42 16.83
C TRP A 570 -15.58 5.12 17.05
N GLN A 571 -16.37 6.15 17.38
CA GLN A 571 -17.82 6.14 17.47
C GLN A 571 -18.36 7.46 16.90
N THR A 572 -19.56 7.45 16.33
CA THR A 572 -20.18 8.63 15.70
C THR A 572 -20.17 9.86 16.61
N GLY A 573 -19.55 10.95 16.17
CA GLY A 573 -19.38 12.20 16.91
C GLY A 573 -18.16 12.25 17.86
N ALA A 574 -17.25 11.27 17.83
CA ALA A 574 -16.01 11.28 18.59
C ALA A 574 -14.88 12.12 17.94
N GLY A 575 -14.96 12.39 16.64
CA GLY A 575 -13.90 12.95 15.82
C GLY A 575 -12.88 11.90 15.31
N SER A 576 -11.96 12.36 14.48
CA SER A 576 -10.89 11.58 13.84
C SER A 576 -10.11 10.72 14.84
N ASP A 577 -10.01 9.41 14.57
CA ASP A 577 -9.20 8.47 15.34
C ASP A 577 -8.33 7.60 14.42
N LEU A 578 -7.01 7.69 14.61
CA LEU A 578 -6.04 6.96 13.78
C LEU A 578 -6.15 5.45 13.94
N LEU A 579 -6.43 4.94 15.14
CA LEU A 579 -6.52 3.50 15.39
C LEU A 579 -7.82 2.92 14.81
N ALA A 580 -8.93 3.65 14.91
CA ALA A 580 -10.18 3.32 14.23
C ALA A 580 -9.98 3.24 12.72
N THR A 581 -9.32 4.24 12.13
CA THR A 581 -8.98 4.27 10.70
C THR A 581 -8.11 3.06 10.32
N GLN A 582 -7.00 2.83 11.04
CA GLN A 582 -6.06 1.74 10.77
C GLN A 582 -6.73 0.35 10.81
N GLN A 583 -7.63 0.11 11.77
CA GLN A 583 -8.30 -1.19 11.93
C GLN A 583 -9.55 -1.38 11.05
N ALA A 584 -10.10 -0.30 10.49
CA ALA A 584 -11.18 -0.35 9.51
C ALA A 584 -10.69 -0.67 8.08
N VAL A 585 -9.48 -0.22 7.71
CA VAL A 585 -8.90 -0.43 6.36
C VAL A 585 -8.97 -1.89 5.89
N PRO A 586 -8.52 -2.92 6.66
CA PRO A 586 -8.62 -4.31 6.21
C PRO A 586 -10.05 -4.77 5.93
N ALA A 587 -11.03 -4.28 6.70
CA ALA A 587 -12.44 -4.61 6.51
C ALA A 587 -13.05 -3.92 5.27
N LEU A 588 -12.71 -2.65 5.03
CA LEU A 588 -13.13 -1.92 3.83
C LEU A 588 -12.56 -2.56 2.55
N LEU A 589 -11.34 -3.12 2.63
CA LEU A 589 -10.69 -3.89 1.57
C LEU A 589 -11.19 -5.35 1.44
N GLY A 590 -12.07 -5.80 2.35
CA GLY A 590 -12.54 -7.19 2.38
C GLY A 590 -11.42 -8.21 2.58
N ARG A 591 -10.43 -7.88 3.42
CA ARG A 591 -9.27 -8.71 3.78
C ARG A 591 -9.41 -9.20 5.21
N HIS A 592 -8.81 -10.34 5.54
CA HIS A 592 -8.80 -10.91 6.89
C HIS A 592 -7.41 -11.45 7.24
N TYR A 593 -7.19 -11.79 8.50
CA TYR A 593 -5.92 -12.33 8.97
C TYR A 593 -5.85 -13.87 8.83
N PRO A 594 -4.64 -14.43 8.62
CA PRO A 594 -3.48 -13.73 8.06
C PRO A 594 -3.78 -13.32 6.60
N PHE A 595 -3.10 -12.29 6.09
CA PHE A 595 -3.26 -11.89 4.69
C PHE A 595 -2.59 -12.94 3.78
N VAL A 596 -3.40 -13.81 3.17
CA VAL A 596 -2.91 -14.83 2.23
C VAL A 596 -3.16 -14.37 0.80
N GLN A 597 -2.12 -14.38 -0.04
CA GLN A 597 -2.24 -14.21 -1.49
C GLN A 597 -2.29 -15.58 -2.18
N GLY A 598 -3.36 -15.86 -2.92
CA GLY A 598 -3.48 -17.05 -3.76
C GLY A 598 -3.12 -18.36 -3.06
N SER A 599 -2.15 -19.10 -3.63
CA SER A 599 -1.64 -20.36 -3.08
C SER A 599 -0.30 -20.22 -2.33
N PHE A 600 0.21 -19.00 -2.18
CA PHE A 600 1.59 -18.73 -1.76
C PHE A 600 1.63 -17.57 -0.75
N THR A 601 1.84 -17.89 0.52
CA THR A 601 2.49 -16.92 1.42
C THR A 601 3.96 -16.87 1.05
N GLN A 602 4.47 -15.69 0.65
CA GLN A 602 5.92 -15.49 0.64
C GLN A 602 6.40 -15.61 2.10
N PRO A 603 7.44 -16.41 2.39
CA PRO A 603 7.93 -16.55 3.75
C PRO A 603 8.56 -15.23 4.19
N ILE A 604 8.21 -14.73 5.39
CA ILE A 604 8.77 -13.49 5.94
C ILE A 604 10.30 -13.66 6.07
N GLU A 605 11.05 -13.09 5.15
CA GLU A 605 12.51 -13.18 5.13
C GLU A 605 13.12 -12.39 6.29
N ARG A 606 14.26 -12.83 6.81
CA ARG A 606 15.04 -12.03 7.77
C ARG A 606 15.94 -11.08 6.99
N CYS A 607 15.94 -9.80 7.36
CA CYS A 607 16.77 -8.82 6.66
C CYS A 607 18.26 -9.12 6.84
N ASP A 608 18.97 -9.46 5.77
CA ASP A 608 20.43 -9.60 5.79
C ASP A 608 21.06 -8.21 5.94
N ALA A 609 21.40 -7.85 7.18
CA ALA A 609 21.95 -6.54 7.52
C ALA A 609 23.35 -6.34 6.89
N LEU A 610 23.39 -5.71 5.72
CA LEU A 610 24.62 -5.24 5.09
C LEU A 610 25.14 -4.02 5.88
N TYR A 611 25.87 -4.31 6.96
CA TYR A 611 26.49 -3.31 7.83
C TYR A 611 27.53 -2.50 7.05
N VAL A 612 27.12 -1.38 6.48
CA VAL A 612 28.00 -0.36 5.90
C VAL A 612 28.34 0.64 7.02
N PRO A 613 29.50 0.54 7.69
CA PRO A 613 29.88 1.54 8.66
C PRO A 613 30.11 2.87 7.94
N LEU A 614 29.33 3.89 8.30
CA LEU A 614 29.58 5.27 7.91
C LEU A 614 30.97 5.70 8.42
N LEU A 615 31.95 5.65 7.53
CA LEU A 615 33.25 6.28 7.74
C LEU A 615 33.06 7.79 7.63
N SER A 616 32.92 8.47 8.77
CA SER A 616 33.02 9.92 8.85
C SER A 616 34.40 10.34 8.33
N ALA A 617 34.41 11.07 7.21
CA ALA A 617 35.62 11.68 6.67
C ALA A 617 35.94 12.97 7.45
N ASP A 618 36.78 12.83 8.48
CA ASP A 618 37.52 13.94 9.12
C ASP A 618 38.84 14.24 8.35
#